data_AF-A0A7C5X2A0-F1
#
_entry.id   AF-A0A7C5X2A0-F1
#
_cell.length_a   1.000
_cell.length_b   1.000
_cell.length_c   1.000
_cell.angle_alpha   90.00
_cell.angle_beta   90.00
_cell.angle_gamma   90.00
#
_symmetry.space_group_name_H-M   'P 1'
#
loop_
_entity.id
_entity.type
_entity.pdbx_description
1 polymer ?
#
loop_
_entity_poly.entity_id
_entity_poly.type
_entity_poly.pdbx_seq_one_letter_code
_entity_poly.pdbx_strand_id
1 'polypeptide(L)'
;LGGTLVGTIAGGLGSALADLYLGYPHYAPGTLMIKGIEGFIVAYLSSRFRKLNITQWKVVSIVSAIIAFGLVAGLGYTYYRGETILYFLGSEVGFSIPGELWFILGALLTIGILYLGFNYDPKVGGDVYAIVLGGLEMVLGYFTYQVAVLRYPPMVAALEIPVNLGQATIGLLVALPLTRTIKTMGAKVET
;
A
#
# COMPACT_ATOMS: atom_id res chain seq x y z
N LEU A 1 -0.77 7.19 -16.19
CA LEU A 1 -1.05 7.46 -17.63
C LEU A 1 -2.52 7.87 -17.69
N GLY A 2 -2.90 8.90 -18.47
CA GLY A 2 -4.29 9.39 -18.53
C GLY A 2 -4.82 10.18 -17.32
N GLY A 3 -3.93 10.63 -16.42
CA GLY A 3 -4.33 11.46 -15.27
C GLY A 3 -5.23 10.77 -14.23
N THR A 4 -5.80 11.57 -13.34
CA THR A 4 -6.59 11.11 -12.20
C THR A 4 -7.87 10.38 -12.61
N LEU A 5 -8.60 10.92 -13.59
CA LEU A 5 -9.89 10.36 -14.01
C LEU A 5 -9.73 8.95 -14.57
N VAL A 6 -8.75 8.74 -15.46
CA VAL A 6 -8.48 7.40 -16.03
C VAL A 6 -7.99 6.46 -14.93
N GLY A 7 -7.14 6.91 -14.02
CA GLY A 7 -6.69 6.11 -12.87
C GLY A 7 -7.85 5.59 -12.01
N THR A 8 -8.77 6.48 -11.63
CA THR A 8 -9.97 6.16 -10.84
C THR A 8 -10.88 5.17 -11.57
N ILE A 9 -11.24 5.47 -12.82
CA ILE A 9 -12.18 4.63 -13.58
C ILE A 9 -11.57 3.27 -13.89
N ALA A 10 -10.34 3.23 -14.41
CA ALA A 10 -9.69 1.98 -14.78
C ALA A 10 -9.41 1.09 -13.57
N GLY A 11 -8.98 1.67 -12.44
CA GLY A 11 -8.76 0.94 -11.20
C GLY A 11 -10.06 0.31 -10.68
N GLY A 12 -11.10 1.13 -10.48
CA GLY A 12 -12.40 0.69 -9.95
C GLY A 12 -13.13 -0.28 -10.87
N LEU A 13 -13.42 0.16 -12.10
CA LEU A 13 -14.29 -0.58 -13.02
C LEU A 13 -13.64 -1.88 -13.49
N GLY A 14 -12.34 -1.85 -13.84
CA GLY A 14 -11.63 -3.04 -14.30
C GLY A 14 -11.61 -4.14 -13.24
N SER A 15 -11.31 -3.77 -11.98
CA SER A 15 -11.23 -4.72 -10.88
C SER A 15 -12.61 -5.26 -10.49
N ALA A 16 -13.65 -4.41 -10.45
CA ALA A 16 -15.01 -4.85 -10.13
C ALA A 16 -15.58 -5.81 -11.19
N LEU A 17 -15.28 -5.58 -12.47
CA LEU A 17 -15.64 -6.51 -13.54
C LEU A 17 -14.90 -7.85 -13.41
N ALA A 18 -13.63 -7.83 -12.95
CA ALA A 18 -12.88 -9.05 -12.68
C ALA A 18 -13.54 -9.87 -11.55
N ASP A 19 -14.01 -9.23 -10.48
CA ASP A 19 -14.74 -9.92 -9.41
C ASP A 19 -16.03 -10.57 -9.91
N LEU A 20 -16.80 -9.88 -10.75
CA LEU A 20 -17.99 -10.45 -11.37
C LEU A 20 -17.64 -11.67 -12.24
N TYR A 21 -16.57 -11.59 -13.02
CA TYR A 21 -16.14 -12.65 -13.92
C TYR A 21 -15.59 -13.88 -13.17
N LEU A 22 -14.84 -13.66 -12.09
CA LEU A 22 -14.20 -14.72 -11.30
C LEU A 22 -15.14 -15.39 -10.30
N GLY A 23 -16.42 -14.99 -10.25
CA GLY A 23 -17.43 -15.61 -9.39
C GLY A 23 -17.52 -15.02 -7.98
N TYR A 24 -17.01 -13.80 -7.78
CA TYR A 24 -17.00 -13.09 -6.49
C TYR A 24 -17.87 -11.80 -6.51
N PRO A 25 -19.14 -11.86 -6.95
CA PRO A 25 -19.93 -10.65 -7.24
C PRO A 25 -20.25 -9.79 -6.01
N HIS A 26 -20.24 -10.37 -4.80
CA HIS A 26 -20.47 -9.64 -3.55
C HIS A 26 -19.31 -8.69 -3.20
N TYR A 27 -18.10 -8.93 -3.71
CA TYR A 27 -16.98 -8.01 -3.56
C TYR A 27 -17.03 -6.85 -4.56
N ALA A 28 -17.66 -7.04 -5.73
CA ALA A 28 -17.61 -6.09 -6.84
C ALA A 28 -18.01 -4.65 -6.48
N PRO A 29 -19.07 -4.38 -5.68
CA PRO A 29 -19.42 -3.01 -5.29
C PRO A 29 -18.35 -2.37 -4.39
N GLY A 30 -17.78 -3.14 -3.47
CA GLY A 30 -16.68 -2.70 -2.62
C GLY A 30 -15.42 -2.44 -3.44
N THR A 31 -15.02 -3.40 -4.27
CA THR A 31 -13.87 -3.29 -5.17
C THR A 31 -13.98 -2.08 -6.09
N LEU A 32 -15.15 -1.80 -6.68
CA LEU A 32 -15.36 -0.64 -7.53
C LEU A 32 -14.97 0.66 -6.81
N MET A 33 -15.42 0.81 -5.56
CA MET A 33 -15.14 1.99 -4.74
C MET A 33 -13.70 2.02 -4.26
N ILE A 34 -13.21 0.94 -3.65
CA ILE A 34 -11.86 0.84 -3.07
C ILE A 34 -10.81 1.04 -4.16
N LYS A 35 -10.88 0.27 -5.25
CA LYS A 35 -9.91 0.38 -6.36
C LYS A 35 -10.05 1.70 -7.11
N GLY A 36 -11.24 2.28 -7.13
CA GLY A 36 -11.46 3.63 -7.66
C GLY A 36 -10.73 4.69 -6.84
N ILE A 37 -10.84 4.61 -5.51
CA ILE A 37 -10.16 5.50 -4.57
C ILE A 37 -8.64 5.26 -4.61
N GLU A 38 -8.18 4.02 -4.65
CA GLU A 38 -6.76 3.68 -4.84
C GLU A 38 -6.22 4.38 -6.10
N GLY A 39 -6.88 4.20 -7.24
CA GLY A 39 -6.50 4.82 -8.51
C GLY A 39 -6.48 6.35 -8.45
N PHE A 40 -7.46 6.95 -7.76
CA PHE A 40 -7.50 8.39 -7.49
C PHE A 40 -6.30 8.84 -6.66
N ILE A 41 -6.04 8.18 -5.53
CA ILE A 41 -4.95 8.51 -4.59
C ILE A 41 -3.61 8.44 -5.30
N VAL A 42 -3.35 7.33 -6.01
CA VAL A 42 -2.08 7.13 -6.71
C VAL A 42 -1.84 8.22 -7.75
N ALA A 43 -2.83 8.51 -8.59
CA ALA A 43 -2.71 9.52 -9.63
C ALA A 43 -2.56 10.94 -9.05
N TYR A 44 -3.40 11.29 -8.07
CA TYR A 44 -3.39 12.61 -7.43
C TYR A 44 -2.06 12.86 -6.70
N LEU A 45 -1.63 11.92 -5.85
CA LEU A 45 -0.39 12.08 -5.06
C LEU A 45 0.85 12.07 -5.95
N SER A 46 0.91 11.19 -6.96
CA SER A 46 2.00 11.20 -7.96
C SER A 46 2.13 12.58 -8.62
N SER A 47 1.02 13.16 -9.08
CA SER A 47 1.01 14.49 -9.69
C SER A 47 1.41 15.60 -8.71
N ARG A 48 1.11 15.46 -7.41
CA ARG A 48 1.52 16.43 -6.38
C ARG A 48 3.01 16.32 -6.04
N PHE A 49 3.51 15.12 -5.80
CA PHE A 49 4.92 14.90 -5.45
C PHE A 49 5.87 15.31 -6.59
N ARG A 50 5.47 15.10 -7.84
CA ARG A 50 6.22 15.53 -9.03
C ARG A 50 6.43 17.05 -9.13
N LYS A 51 5.60 17.85 -8.45
CA LYS A 51 5.69 19.32 -8.43
C LYS A 51 6.57 19.84 -7.30
N LEU A 52 7.01 18.98 -6.37
CA LEU A 52 7.88 19.38 -5.27
C LEU A 52 9.30 19.64 -5.77
N ASN A 53 9.94 20.65 -5.17
CA ASN A 53 11.38 20.81 -5.32
C ASN A 53 12.14 19.78 -4.45
N ILE A 54 13.45 19.66 -4.67
CA ILE A 54 14.28 18.67 -3.96
C ILE A 54 14.27 18.86 -2.44
N THR A 55 14.20 20.09 -1.95
CA THR A 55 14.16 20.40 -0.52
C THR A 55 12.85 19.96 0.10
N GLN A 56 11.71 20.30 -0.52
CA GLN A 56 10.38 19.88 -0.08
C GLN A 56 10.26 18.35 -0.08
N TRP A 57 10.79 17.69 -1.10
CA TRP A 57 10.80 16.23 -1.19
C TRP A 57 11.60 15.57 -0.06
N LYS A 58 12.78 16.10 0.26
CA LYS A 58 13.57 15.63 1.42
C LYS A 58 12.81 15.82 2.73
N VAL A 59 12.15 16.97 2.91
CA VAL A 59 11.32 17.23 4.11
C VAL A 59 10.17 16.23 4.21
N VAL A 60 9.43 15.99 3.11
CA VAL A 60 8.36 14.98 3.07
C VAL A 60 8.92 13.61 3.47
N SER A 61 10.06 13.22 2.90
CA SER A 61 10.68 11.92 3.19
C SER A 61 11.11 11.78 4.65
N ILE A 62 11.67 12.82 5.25
CA ILE A 62 12.05 12.84 6.68
C ILE A 62 10.80 12.71 7.56
N VAL A 63 9.76 13.51 7.29
CA VAL A 63 8.51 13.48 8.06
C VAL A 63 7.86 12.11 7.96
N SER A 64 7.77 11.54 6.75
CA SER A 64 7.25 10.18 6.55
C SER A 64 8.08 9.13 7.28
N ALA A 65 9.40 9.26 7.31
CA ALA A 65 10.28 8.32 8.01
C ALA A 65 10.10 8.36 9.53
N ILE A 66 9.89 9.55 10.11
CA ILE A 66 9.60 9.73 11.54
C ILE A 66 8.24 9.12 11.90
N ILE A 67 7.20 9.41 11.10
CA ILE A 67 5.87 8.85 11.31
C ILE A 67 5.91 7.32 11.22
N ALA A 68 6.54 6.78 10.18
CA ALA A 68 6.66 5.34 9.98
C ALA A 68 7.40 4.66 11.13
N PHE A 69 8.49 5.25 11.61
CA PHE A 69 9.20 4.75 12.80
C PHE A 69 8.29 4.72 14.02
N GLY A 70 7.62 5.84 14.33
CA GLY A 70 6.75 5.96 15.49
C GLY A 70 5.61 4.94 15.45
N LEU A 71 5.03 4.70 14.28
CA LEU A 71 3.98 3.69 14.10
C LEU A 71 4.53 2.26 14.30
N VAL A 72 5.61 1.89 13.61
CA VAL A 72 6.13 0.51 13.66
C VAL A 72 6.75 0.20 15.02
N ALA A 73 7.64 1.06 15.51
CA ALA A 73 8.30 0.83 16.80
C ALA A 73 7.30 0.99 17.96
N GLY A 74 6.47 2.04 17.95
CA GLY A 74 5.54 2.33 19.04
C GLY A 74 4.41 1.31 19.14
N LEU A 75 3.70 1.04 18.04
CA LEU A 75 2.60 0.07 18.06
C LEU A 75 3.12 -1.36 18.20
N GLY A 76 4.22 -1.69 17.51
CA GLY A 76 4.88 -2.98 17.62
C GLY A 76 5.28 -3.31 19.05
N TYR A 77 6.03 -2.41 19.69
CA TYR A 77 6.44 -2.58 21.08
C TYR A 77 5.27 -2.64 22.06
N THR A 78 4.20 -1.85 21.82
CA THR A 78 3.08 -1.79 22.77
C THR A 78 2.16 -3.01 22.66
N TYR A 79 1.84 -3.44 21.44
CA TYR A 79 0.79 -4.43 21.19
C TYR A 79 1.30 -5.81 20.76
N TYR A 80 2.52 -5.90 20.24
CA TYR A 80 3.04 -7.10 19.59
C TYR A 80 4.36 -7.62 20.17
N ARG A 81 4.64 -7.30 21.45
CA ARG A 81 5.75 -7.89 22.21
C ARG A 81 5.25 -8.96 23.18
N GLY A 82 6.12 -9.91 23.53
CA GLY A 82 5.83 -10.94 24.53
C GLY A 82 5.51 -12.31 23.94
N GLU A 83 4.95 -13.18 24.76
CA GLU A 83 4.71 -14.58 24.40
C GLU A 83 3.58 -14.72 23.39
N THR A 84 3.80 -15.55 22.39
CA THR A 84 2.85 -15.87 21.33
C THR A 84 3.00 -17.33 20.90
N ILE A 85 1.99 -17.86 20.22
CA ILE A 85 1.95 -19.25 19.76
C ILE A 85 1.86 -19.24 18.24
N LEU A 86 2.83 -19.87 17.59
CA LEU A 86 2.77 -20.19 16.17
C LEU A 86 2.07 -21.53 15.98
N TYR A 87 0.99 -21.53 15.21
CA TYR A 87 0.32 -22.75 14.75
C TYR A 87 0.87 -23.12 13.38
N PHE A 88 1.63 -24.22 13.29
CA PHE A 88 2.21 -24.68 12.04
C PHE A 88 2.12 -26.21 11.91
N LEU A 89 1.51 -26.70 10.83
CA LEU A 89 1.35 -28.14 10.54
C LEU A 89 0.79 -28.98 11.72
N GLY A 90 -0.13 -28.40 12.51
CA GLY A 90 -0.71 -29.08 13.68
C GLY A 90 0.21 -29.11 14.92
N SER A 91 1.37 -28.45 14.85
CA SER A 91 2.24 -28.20 16.00
C SER A 91 2.06 -26.78 16.54
N GLU A 92 2.10 -26.65 17.87
CA GLU A 92 2.08 -25.38 18.57
C GLU A 92 3.49 -25.07 19.06
N VAL A 93 4.06 -23.99 18.53
CA VAL A 93 5.39 -23.51 18.94
C VAL A 93 5.20 -22.18 19.67
N GLY A 94 5.32 -22.21 20.99
CA GLY A 94 5.36 -21.01 21.82
C GLY A 94 6.71 -20.31 21.68
N PHE A 95 6.70 -19.01 21.45
CA PHE A 95 7.91 -18.19 21.42
C PHE A 95 7.62 -16.79 21.93
N SER A 96 8.66 -16.05 22.31
CA SER A 96 8.53 -14.67 22.76
C SER A 96 9.07 -13.72 21.70
N ILE A 97 8.28 -12.71 21.35
CA ILE A 97 8.71 -11.62 20.46
C ILE A 97 9.42 -10.56 21.30
N PRO A 98 10.74 -10.36 21.11
CA PRO A 98 11.47 -9.32 21.83
C PRO A 98 11.00 -7.94 21.40
N GLY A 99 10.85 -7.02 22.35
CA GLY A 99 10.37 -5.67 22.06
C GLY A 99 11.31 -4.88 21.15
N GLU A 100 12.60 -5.18 21.24
CA GLU A 100 13.69 -4.59 20.45
C GLU A 100 13.52 -4.87 18.95
N LEU A 101 12.87 -5.98 18.57
CA LEU A 101 12.58 -6.31 17.18
C LEU A 101 11.84 -5.17 16.48
N TRP A 102 10.84 -4.58 17.14
CA TRP A 102 10.01 -3.54 16.54
C TRP A 102 10.78 -2.23 16.31
N PHE A 103 11.75 -1.91 17.18
CA PHE A 103 12.66 -0.78 16.96
C PHE A 103 13.60 -1.04 15.78
N ILE A 104 14.11 -2.27 15.64
CA ILE A 104 14.95 -2.65 14.50
C ILE A 104 14.16 -2.57 13.19
N LEU A 105 12.95 -3.15 13.15
CA LEU A 105 12.08 -3.08 11.98
C LEU A 105 11.70 -1.63 11.62
N GLY A 106 11.37 -0.83 12.63
CA GLY A 106 11.14 0.61 12.46
C GLY A 106 12.36 1.32 11.85
N ALA A 107 13.56 1.06 12.38
CA ALA A 107 14.79 1.66 11.88
C ALA A 107 15.11 1.24 10.43
N LEU A 108 14.93 -0.05 10.09
CA LEU A 108 15.10 -0.54 8.71
C LEU A 108 14.13 0.15 7.74
N LEU A 109 12.86 0.30 8.13
CA LEU A 109 11.87 1.01 7.33
C LEU A 109 12.24 2.49 7.15
N THR A 110 12.65 3.17 8.23
CA THR A 110 13.16 4.55 8.19
C THR A 110 14.34 4.68 7.23
N ILE A 111 15.31 3.78 7.28
CA ILE A 111 16.45 3.77 6.36
C ILE A 111 15.98 3.63 4.91
N GLY A 112 15.04 2.71 4.63
CA GLY A 112 14.48 2.55 3.29
C GLY A 112 13.77 3.80 2.77
N ILE A 113 12.95 4.43 3.60
CA ILE A 113 12.21 5.67 3.27
C ILE A 113 13.18 6.83 3.00
N LEU A 114 14.19 7.00 3.86
CA LEU A 114 15.22 8.04 3.68
C LEU A 114 16.11 7.75 2.47
N TYR A 115 16.47 6.49 2.24
CA TYR A 115 17.21 6.09 1.05
C TYR A 115 16.45 6.48 -0.22
N LEU A 116 15.16 6.20 -0.29
CA LEU A 116 14.33 6.63 -1.41
C LEU A 116 14.26 8.16 -1.53
N GLY A 117 14.07 8.86 -0.41
CA GLY A 117 13.94 10.32 -0.37
C GLY A 117 15.20 11.09 -0.76
N PHE A 118 16.37 10.55 -0.45
CA PHE A 118 17.65 11.22 -0.69
C PHE A 118 18.35 10.77 -1.98
N ASN A 119 18.10 9.55 -2.45
CA ASN A 119 18.77 9.00 -3.64
C ASN A 119 17.92 9.05 -4.92
N TYR A 120 16.61 9.32 -4.82
CA TYR A 120 15.73 9.40 -5.98
C TYR A 120 14.97 10.72 -6.02
N ASP A 121 14.80 11.23 -7.25
CA ASP A 121 14.05 12.45 -7.51
C ASP A 121 12.56 12.31 -7.16
N PRO A 122 11.86 13.43 -6.86
CA PRO A 122 10.43 13.45 -6.57
C PRO A 122 9.58 12.80 -7.67
N LYS A 123 10.08 12.78 -8.91
CA LYS A 123 9.40 12.15 -10.05
C LYS A 123 9.33 10.63 -9.98
N VAL A 124 10.32 9.99 -9.34
CA VAL A 124 10.38 8.52 -9.20
C VAL A 124 10.01 8.12 -7.78
N GLY A 125 10.61 8.76 -6.77
CA GLY A 125 10.29 8.49 -5.37
C GLY A 125 8.84 8.83 -5.02
N GLY A 126 8.30 9.92 -5.57
CA GLY A 126 6.90 10.30 -5.38
C GLY A 126 5.91 9.30 -5.98
N ASP A 127 6.24 8.69 -7.12
CA ASP A 127 5.42 7.63 -7.72
C ASP A 127 5.38 6.39 -6.79
N VAL A 128 6.52 6.01 -6.22
CA VAL A 128 6.61 4.90 -5.25
C VAL A 128 5.76 5.18 -4.01
N TYR A 129 5.88 6.38 -3.43
CA TYR A 129 5.08 6.79 -2.27
C TYR A 129 3.59 6.76 -2.56
N ALA A 130 3.19 7.29 -3.71
CA ALA A 130 1.79 7.32 -4.11
C ALA A 130 1.22 5.90 -4.23
N ILE A 131 1.97 4.97 -4.84
CA ILE A 131 1.57 3.55 -4.96
C ILE A 131 1.50 2.88 -3.58
N VAL A 132 2.47 3.09 -2.70
CA VAL A 132 2.44 2.51 -1.34
C VAL A 132 1.25 3.03 -0.55
N LEU A 133 0.97 4.34 -0.60
CA LEU A 133 -0.18 4.93 0.09
C LEU A 133 -1.52 4.45 -0.48
N GLY A 134 -1.63 4.32 -1.80
CA GLY A 134 -2.80 3.71 -2.45
C GLY A 134 -2.99 2.25 -2.07
N GLY A 135 -1.91 1.46 -2.06
CA GLY A 135 -1.97 0.05 -1.63
C GLY A 135 -2.36 -0.12 -0.17
N LEU A 136 -1.90 0.77 0.73
CA LEU A 136 -2.31 0.79 2.13
C LEU A 136 -3.79 1.15 2.28
N GLU A 137 -4.27 2.16 1.54
CA GLU A 137 -5.70 2.47 1.48
C GLU A 137 -6.51 1.26 1.01
N MET A 138 -6.06 0.58 -0.04
CA MET A 138 -6.75 -0.58 -0.60
C MET A 138 -6.86 -1.72 0.41
N VAL A 139 -5.77 -2.04 1.13
CA VAL A 139 -5.78 -3.08 2.18
C VAL A 139 -6.76 -2.72 3.30
N LEU A 140 -6.74 -1.48 3.77
CA LEU A 140 -7.68 -1.00 4.79
C LEU A 140 -9.13 -0.96 4.27
N GLY A 141 -9.33 -0.60 3.01
CA GLY A 141 -10.61 -0.53 2.34
C GLY A 141 -11.26 -1.91 2.27
N TYR A 142 -10.51 -2.93 1.83
CA TYR A 142 -11.02 -4.31 1.77
C TYR A 142 -11.39 -4.85 3.14
N PHE A 143 -10.51 -4.67 4.13
CA PHE A 143 -10.80 -5.06 5.51
C PHE A 143 -12.07 -4.38 6.03
N THR A 144 -12.18 -3.07 5.84
CA THR A 144 -13.34 -2.29 6.29
C THR A 144 -14.62 -2.73 5.59
N TYR A 145 -14.58 -2.96 4.28
CA TYR A 145 -15.74 -3.41 3.51
C TYR A 145 -16.22 -4.79 3.97
N GLN A 146 -15.30 -5.74 4.18
CA GLN A 146 -15.63 -7.07 4.67
C GLN A 146 -16.29 -7.03 6.04
N VAL A 147 -15.76 -6.25 6.98
CA VAL A 147 -16.30 -6.16 8.34
C VAL A 147 -17.61 -5.37 8.37
N ALA A 148 -17.64 -4.18 7.78
CA ALA A 148 -18.75 -3.24 7.94
C ALA A 148 -19.93 -3.57 7.01
N VAL A 149 -19.66 -4.01 5.78
CA VAL A 149 -20.69 -4.23 4.75
C VAL A 149 -21.02 -5.71 4.63
N LEU A 150 -20.02 -6.58 4.44
CA LEU A 150 -20.24 -8.02 4.30
C LEU A 150 -20.43 -8.75 5.63
N ARG A 151 -20.22 -8.05 6.76
CA ARG A 151 -20.42 -8.56 8.12
C ARG A 151 -19.55 -9.76 8.48
N TYR A 152 -18.36 -9.84 7.88
CA TYR A 152 -17.38 -10.85 8.27
C TYR A 152 -16.85 -10.57 9.67
N PRO A 153 -16.59 -11.61 10.49
CA PRO A 153 -15.87 -11.43 11.74
C PRO A 153 -14.51 -10.77 11.48
N PRO A 154 -14.07 -9.78 12.29
CA PRO A 154 -12.81 -9.07 12.05
C PRO A 154 -11.59 -9.99 11.94
N MET A 155 -11.58 -11.09 12.70
CA MET A 155 -10.52 -12.09 12.62
C MET A 155 -10.45 -12.79 11.26
N VAL A 156 -11.61 -13.05 10.63
CA VAL A 156 -11.69 -13.67 9.30
C VAL A 156 -11.24 -12.68 8.23
N ALA A 157 -11.74 -11.44 8.28
CA ALA A 157 -11.33 -10.39 7.35
C ALA A 157 -9.82 -10.08 7.44
N ALA A 158 -9.23 -10.18 8.65
CA ALA A 158 -7.80 -10.00 8.84
C ALA A 158 -6.94 -11.04 8.12
N LEU A 159 -7.48 -12.23 7.81
CA LEU A 159 -6.76 -13.28 7.07
C LEU A 159 -6.48 -12.90 5.61
N GLU A 160 -7.23 -11.95 5.04
CA GLU A 160 -6.99 -11.45 3.68
C GLU A 160 -5.90 -10.38 3.61
N ILE A 161 -5.52 -9.77 4.74
CA ILE A 161 -4.51 -8.69 4.78
C ILE A 161 -3.19 -9.12 4.12
N PRO A 162 -2.62 -10.32 4.40
CA PRO A 162 -1.40 -10.78 3.74
C PRO A 162 -1.56 -10.89 2.21
N VAL A 163 -2.71 -11.36 1.74
CA VAL A 163 -2.99 -11.50 0.29
C VAL A 163 -3.08 -10.13 -0.37
N ASN A 164 -3.79 -9.19 0.25
CA ASN A 164 -3.95 -7.82 -0.26
C ASN A 164 -2.62 -7.04 -0.24
N LEU A 165 -1.77 -7.25 0.78
CA LEU A 165 -0.40 -6.74 0.79
C LEU A 165 0.46 -7.34 -0.34
N GLY A 166 0.27 -8.62 -0.63
CA GLY A 166 0.87 -9.28 -1.80
C GLY A 166 0.45 -8.60 -3.11
N GLN A 167 -0.84 -8.32 -3.28
CA GLN A 167 -1.36 -7.59 -4.45
C GLN A 167 -0.75 -6.19 -4.57
N ALA A 168 -0.70 -5.43 -3.48
CA ALA A 168 -0.08 -4.09 -3.48
C ALA A 168 1.41 -4.14 -3.88
N THR A 169 2.13 -5.15 -3.40
CA THR A 169 3.56 -5.33 -3.70
C THR A 169 3.78 -5.69 -5.17
N ILE A 170 3.01 -6.64 -5.72
CA ILE A 170 3.07 -7.01 -7.13
C ILE A 170 2.69 -5.79 -8.00
N GLY A 171 1.65 -5.05 -7.61
CA GLY A 171 1.24 -3.82 -8.26
C GLY A 171 2.39 -2.81 -8.37
N LEU A 172 3.12 -2.57 -7.26
CA LEU A 172 4.29 -1.69 -7.26
C LEU A 172 5.42 -2.18 -8.18
N LEU A 173 5.76 -3.47 -8.10
CA LEU A 173 6.85 -4.07 -8.89
C LEU A 173 6.57 -4.01 -10.40
N VAL A 174 5.31 -4.19 -10.80
CA VAL A 174 4.90 -4.19 -12.22
C VAL A 174 4.64 -2.78 -12.74
N ALA A 175 4.04 -1.90 -11.93
CA ALA A 175 3.59 -0.59 -12.39
C ALA A 175 4.73 0.31 -12.88
N LEU A 176 5.87 0.32 -12.18
CA LEU A 176 6.97 1.24 -12.52
C LEU A 176 7.65 0.88 -13.87
N PRO A 177 8.09 -0.38 -14.11
CA PRO A 177 8.65 -0.76 -15.41
C PRO A 177 7.63 -0.63 -16.55
N LEU A 178 6.38 -1.06 -16.32
CA LEU A 178 5.33 -1.00 -17.33
C LEU A 178 5.03 0.45 -17.73
N THR A 179 4.89 1.34 -16.76
CA THR A 179 4.65 2.77 -17.02
C THR A 179 5.79 3.40 -17.81
N ARG A 180 7.04 3.04 -17.50
CA ARG A 180 8.22 3.54 -18.26
C ARG A 180 8.18 3.05 -19.70
N THR A 181 7.92 1.77 -19.90
CA THR A 181 7.83 1.15 -21.24
C THR A 181 6.73 1.80 -22.09
N ILE A 182 5.55 1.98 -21.52
CA ILE A 182 4.43 2.61 -22.24
C ILE A 182 4.73 4.08 -22.58
N LYS A 183 5.39 4.82 -21.68
CA LYS A 183 5.85 6.19 -21.97
C LYS A 183 6.86 6.22 -23.12
N THR A 184 7.80 5.27 -23.18
CA THR A 184 8.75 5.18 -24.30
C THR A 184 8.10 4.83 -25.64
N MET A 185 6.92 4.20 -25.62
CA MET A 185 6.12 3.91 -26.82
C MET A 185 5.27 5.11 -27.29
N GLY A 186 5.43 6.29 -26.69
CA GLY A 186 4.76 7.53 -27.13
C GLY A 186 3.46 7.85 -26.40
N ALA A 187 3.11 7.11 -25.34
CA ALA A 187 1.92 7.43 -24.56
C ALA A 187 2.05 8.78 -23.84
N LYS A 188 1.06 9.66 -24.02
CA LYS A 188 1.03 10.98 -23.41
C LYS A 188 0.77 10.88 -21.90
N VAL A 189 1.51 11.68 -21.13
CA VAL A 189 1.28 11.85 -19.70
C VAL A 189 0.38 13.07 -19.53
N GLU A 190 -0.91 12.82 -19.33
CA GLU A 190 -1.81 13.88 -18.84
C GLU A 190 -1.50 14.13 -17.37
N THR A 191 -1.14 15.38 -17.06
CA THR A 191 -0.76 15.88 -15.73
C THR A 191 -1.92 16.55 -15.03
#